data_AF-A0A0M1I5M5-F1
#
_entry.id   AF-A0A0M1I5M5-F1
#
_cell.length_a   1.000
_cell.length_b   1.000
_cell.length_c   1.000
_cell.angle_alpha   90.00
_cell.angle_beta   90.00
_cell.angle_gamma   90.00
#
_symmetry.space_group_name_H-M   'P 1'
#
loop_
_entity.id
_entity.type
_entity.pdbx_description
1 polymer ?
#
loop_
_entity_poly.entity_id
_entity_poly.type
_entity_poly.pdbx_seq_one_letter_code
_entity_poly.pdbx_strand_id
1 'polypeptide(L)'
;MITQKLAELDPNELPFIDKEQPQEELKIGDKVVRMSKSTKPKLWEIIGISNVFADNFVCDCVDELIHHFDKSELRLATPQEIQSGQRIDH
;
A
#
# COMPACT_ATOMS: atom_id res chain seq x y z
N MET A 1 -52.53 21.74 -5.46
CA MET A 1 -51.54 21.67 -4.37
C MET A 1 -51.38 20.21 -4.01
N ILE A 2 -50.27 19.57 -4.39
CA ILE A 2 -50.05 18.14 -4.16
C ILE A 2 -48.97 18.03 -3.07
N THR A 3 -49.39 17.60 -1.89
CA THR A 3 -48.53 17.32 -0.74
C THR A 3 -47.82 16.00 -1.00
N GLN A 4 -46.53 16.01 -1.30
CA GLN A 4 -45.74 14.79 -1.35
C GLN A 4 -45.36 14.38 0.08
N LYS A 5 -45.80 13.17 0.42
CA LYS A 5 -45.59 12.47 1.68
C LYS A 5 -44.10 12.11 1.77
N LEU A 6 -43.42 12.63 2.80
CA LEU A 6 -42.02 12.34 3.10
C LEU A 6 -41.93 10.86 3.49
N ALA A 7 -41.15 10.07 2.74
CA ALA A 7 -40.86 8.69 3.08
C ALA A 7 -39.92 8.67 4.29
N GLU A 8 -40.37 8.04 5.37
CA GLU A 8 -39.55 7.77 6.55
C GLU A 8 -38.49 6.72 6.17
N LEU A 9 -37.22 7.14 6.14
CA LEU A 9 -36.08 6.26 5.93
C LEU A 9 -35.78 5.53 7.26
N ASP A 10 -35.79 4.20 7.22
CA ASP A 10 -35.46 3.30 8.32
C ASP A 10 -33.96 3.42 8.68
N PRO A 11 -33.59 3.70 9.94
CA PRO A 11 -32.20 3.91 10.35
C PRO A 11 -31.33 2.64 10.38
N ASN A 12 -31.85 1.45 10.04
CA ASN A 12 -31.11 0.18 10.13
C ASN A 12 -30.61 -0.42 8.80
N GLU A 13 -30.80 0.23 7.65
CA GLU A 13 -30.09 -0.13 6.42
C GLU A 13 -28.72 0.55 6.38
N LEU A 14 -27.78 0.09 7.21
CA LEU A 14 -26.37 0.35 6.97
C LEU A 14 -25.97 -0.44 5.71
N PRO A 15 -25.50 0.21 4.62
CA PRO A 15 -24.96 -0.53 3.50
C PRO A 15 -23.71 -1.25 4.01
N PHE A 16 -23.71 -2.58 3.92
CA PHE A 16 -22.50 -3.39 4.02
C PHE A 16 -21.59 -2.96 2.86
N ILE A 17 -20.78 -1.93 3.09
CA ILE A 17 -19.70 -1.58 2.19
C ILE A 17 -18.68 -2.69 2.39
N ASP A 18 -18.65 -3.66 1.48
CA ASP A 18 -17.48 -4.50 1.25
C ASP A 18 -16.33 -3.55 0.95
N LYS A 19 -15.61 -3.14 1.99
CA LYS A 19 -14.41 -2.32 1.87
C LYS A 19 -13.26 -3.19 1.38
N GLU A 20 -13.38 -3.75 0.18
CA GLU A 20 -12.18 -3.98 -0.63
C GLU A 20 -11.66 -2.60 -1.00
N GLN A 21 -10.86 -2.02 -0.10
CA GLN A 21 -10.08 -0.85 -0.42
C GLN A 21 -9.20 -1.23 -1.62
N PRO A 22 -9.24 -0.50 -2.74
CA PRO A 22 -8.34 -0.78 -3.84
C PRO A 22 -6.92 -0.64 -3.29
N GLN A 23 -6.16 -1.74 -3.29
CA GLN A 23 -4.72 -1.66 -3.03
C GLN A 23 -4.16 -0.72 -4.10
N GLU A 24 -3.61 0.43 -3.69
CA GLU A 24 -2.91 1.31 -4.62
C GLU A 24 -1.84 0.50 -5.34
N GLU A 25 -1.95 0.48 -6.67
CA GLU A 25 -1.03 -0.29 -7.51
C GLU A 25 0.36 0.35 -7.44
N LEU A 26 1.32 -0.42 -6.89
CA LEU A 26 2.71 -0.01 -6.79
C LEU A 26 3.34 0.11 -8.18
N LYS A 27 4.15 1.15 -8.39
CA LYS A 27 4.84 1.41 -9.66
C LYS A 27 6.33 1.70 -9.47
N ILE A 28 7.05 1.66 -10.58
CA ILE A 28 8.46 2.06 -10.64
C ILE A 28 8.59 3.54 -10.23
N GLY A 29 9.56 3.82 -9.38
CA GLY A 29 9.82 5.11 -8.74
C GLY A 29 9.18 5.27 -7.35
N ASP A 30 8.28 4.37 -6.96
CA ASP A 30 7.66 4.46 -5.64
C ASP A 30 8.65 4.09 -4.53
N LYS A 31 8.55 4.83 -3.41
CA LYS A 31 9.25 4.51 -2.17
C LYS A 31 8.39 3.55 -1.35
N VAL A 32 8.95 2.40 -1.03
CA VAL A 32 8.24 1.30 -0.38
C VAL A 32 8.99 0.78 0.83
N VAL A 33 8.25 0.14 1.71
CA VAL A 33 8.79 -0.59 2.86
C VAL A 33 8.18 -1.99 2.88
N ARG A 34 8.92 -2.94 3.45
CA ARG A 34 8.39 -4.29 3.68
C ARG A 34 7.38 -4.26 4.81
N MET A 35 6.24 -4.93 4.63
CA MET A 35 5.20 -5.03 5.64
C MET A 35 5.62 -5.84 6.87
N SER A 36 6.48 -6.84 6.69
CA SER A 36 6.89 -7.73 7.79
C SER A 36 7.86 -7.07 8.76
N LYS A 37 7.43 -6.89 10.02
CA LYS A 37 8.25 -6.33 11.12
C LYS A 37 9.51 -7.13 11.47
N SER A 38 9.60 -8.39 11.05
CA SER A 38 10.80 -9.24 11.30
C SER A 38 11.98 -8.90 10.39
N THR A 39 11.77 -8.05 9.39
CA THR A 39 12.78 -7.68 8.40
C THR A 39 13.40 -6.34 8.74
N LYS A 40 14.61 -6.07 8.21
CA LYS A 40 15.30 -4.78 8.39
C LYS A 40 14.33 -3.66 7.98
N PRO A 41 14.17 -2.60 8.80
CA PRO A 41 13.23 -1.52 8.53
C PRO A 41 13.77 -0.56 7.46
N LYS A 42 14.22 -1.05 6.30
CA LYS A 42 14.83 -0.22 5.27
C LYS A 42 13.77 0.40 4.36
N LEU A 43 14.03 1.63 3.90
CA LEU A 43 13.28 2.27 2.84
C LEU A 43 13.85 1.86 1.49
N TRP A 44 13.01 1.34 0.62
CA TRP A 44 13.38 0.88 -0.71
C TRP A 44 12.75 1.76 -1.78
N GLU A 45 13.34 1.78 -2.96
CA GLU A 45 12.77 2.35 -4.18
C GLU A 45 12.55 1.26 -5.21
N ILE A 46 11.37 1.21 -5.82
CA ILE A 46 11.12 0.31 -6.94
C ILE A 46 11.83 0.86 -8.18
N ILE A 47 12.85 0.16 -8.66
CA ILE A 47 13.61 0.56 -9.86
C ILE A 47 13.22 -0.24 -11.10
N GLY A 48 12.43 -1.32 -10.95
CA GLY A 48 12.00 -2.13 -12.07
C GLY A 48 11.09 -3.30 -11.68
N ILE A 49 10.66 -4.04 -12.68
CA ILE A 49 9.94 -5.32 -12.52
C ILE A 49 10.91 -6.44 -12.86
N SER A 50 10.88 -7.54 -12.09
CA SER A 50 11.75 -8.68 -12.34
C SER A 50 11.28 -9.49 -13.56
N ASN A 51 12.21 -9.82 -14.45
CA ASN A 51 11.95 -10.77 -15.55
C ASN A 51 12.27 -12.22 -15.13
N VAL A 52 12.88 -12.43 -13.96
CA VAL A 52 13.31 -13.74 -13.47
C VAL A 52 12.27 -14.33 -12.52
N PHE A 53 11.68 -13.48 -11.68
CA PHE A 53 10.67 -13.87 -10.70
C PHE A 53 9.37 -13.17 -11.06
N ALA A 54 8.33 -13.96 -11.39
CA ALA A 54 7.00 -13.43 -11.62
C ALA A 54 6.53 -12.67 -10.38
N ASP A 55 5.82 -11.55 -10.61
CA ASP A 55 5.24 -10.71 -9.55
C ASP A 55 6.21 -10.11 -8.53
N ASN A 56 7.51 -10.07 -8.85
CA ASN A 56 8.49 -9.38 -8.04
C ASN A 56 8.86 -8.02 -8.62
N PHE A 57 9.03 -7.04 -7.73
CA PHE A 57 9.72 -5.80 -8.03
C PHE A 57 11.22 -5.92 -7.77
N VAL A 58 11.99 -5.17 -8.54
CA VAL A 58 13.40 -4.91 -8.31
C VAL A 58 13.50 -3.64 -7.50
N CYS A 59 14.09 -3.73 -6.32
CA CYS A 59 14.14 -2.67 -5.33
C CYS A 59 15.58 -2.31 -4.97
N ASP A 60 15.84 -1.01 -4.88
CA ASP A 60 17.13 -0.43 -4.48
C ASP A 60 17.03 0.24 -3.12
N CYS A 61 18.12 0.24 -2.36
CA CYS A 61 18.23 0.91 -1.08
C CYS A 61 19.68 1.34 -0.85
N VAL A 62 19.85 2.51 -0.24
CA VAL A 62 21.17 3.01 0.15
C VAL A 62 21.82 2.01 1.12
N ASP A 63 23.07 1.65 0.81
CA ASP A 63 23.94 0.72 1.56
C ASP A 63 23.55 -0.78 1.48
N GLU A 64 22.67 -1.17 0.57
CA GLU A 64 22.37 -2.59 0.30
C GLU A 64 22.53 -2.89 -1.19
N LEU A 65 22.65 -4.17 -1.52
CA LEU A 65 22.57 -4.61 -2.92
C LEU A 65 21.13 -4.50 -3.42
N ILE A 66 20.95 -4.51 -4.74
CA ILE A 66 19.63 -4.61 -5.35
C ILE A 66 18.96 -5.91 -4.92
N HIS A 67 17.69 -5.83 -4.54
CA HIS A 67 16.89 -6.97 -4.10
C HIS A 67 15.63 -7.16 -4.93
N HIS A 68 15.17 -8.41 -4.98
CA HIS A 68 13.87 -8.75 -5.51
C HIS A 68 12.89 -8.98 -4.36
N PHE A 69 11.75 -8.31 -4.39
CA PHE A 69 10.68 -8.51 -3.42
C PHE A 69 9.38 -8.83 -4.13
N ASP A 70 8.60 -9.73 -3.56
CA ASP A 70 7.25 -9.99 -4.02
C ASP A 70 6.37 -8.75 -3.76
N LYS A 71 5.51 -8.42 -4.73
CA LYS A 71 4.54 -7.32 -4.62
C LYS A 71 3.74 -7.36 -3.32
N SER A 72 3.35 -8.55 -2.89
CA SER A 72 2.54 -8.79 -1.69
C SER A 72 3.29 -8.58 -0.39
N GLU A 73 4.61 -8.38 -0.40
CA GLU A 73 5.39 -8.07 0.80
C GLU A 73 5.60 -6.57 1.00
N LEU A 74 5.24 -5.76 0.00
CA LEU A 74 5.53 -4.34 -0.06
C LEU A 74 4.27 -3.51 0.21
N ARG A 75 4.48 -2.33 0.78
CA ARG A 75 3.50 -1.24 0.81
C ARG A 75 4.20 0.08 0.53
N LEU A 76 3.43 1.07 0.11
CA LEU A 76 3.93 2.44 0.05
C LEU A 76 4.45 2.89 1.42
N ALA A 77 5.61 3.54 1.39
CA ALA A 77 6.18 4.18 2.56
C ALA A 77 5.34 5.41 2.92
N THR A 78 5.07 5.61 4.21
CA THR A 78 4.40 6.82 4.67
C THR A 78 5.34 8.02 4.54
N PRO A 79 4.82 9.27 4.50
CA PRO A 79 5.67 10.46 4.47
C PRO A 79 6.70 10.50 5.59
N GLN A 80 6.35 10.00 6.78
CA GLN A 80 7.24 9.92 7.93
C GLN A 80 8.37 8.90 7.72
N GLU A 81 8.08 7.76 7.10
CA GLU A 81 9.08 6.74 6.75
C GLU A 81 10.04 7.24 5.68
N ILE A 82 9.53 7.97 4.68
CA ILE A 82 10.35 8.59 3.64
C ILE A 82 11.30 9.61 4.27
N GLN A 83 10.82 10.45 5.18
CA GLN A 83 11.65 11.45 5.87
C GLN A 83 12.71 10.81 6.77
N SER A 84 12.39 9.72 7.45
CA SER A 84 13.33 9.01 8.34
C SER A 84 14.28 8.08 7.59
N GLY A 85 14.03 7.78 6.31
CA GLY A 85 14.81 6.84 5.51
C GLY A 85 14.63 5.38 5.91
N GLN A 86 13.62 5.07 6.73
CA GLN A 86 13.39 3.73 7.28
C GLN A 86 11.91 3.49 7.61
N ARG A 87 11.53 2.21 7.72
CA ARG A 87 10.20 1.82 8.21
C ARG A 87 10.07 2.19 9.68
N ILE A 88 8.93 2.75 10.06
CA ILE A 88 8.62 3.10 11.44
C ILE A 88 7.69 2.03 11.99
N ASP A 89 8.23 1.20 12.88
CA ASP A 89 7.46 0.17 13.58
C ASP A 89 6.87 0.77 14.86
N HIS A 90 5.57 1.07 14.83
CA HIS A 90 4.78 1.40 16.03
C HIS A 90 4.42 0.14 16.83
#